data_AF-A0A6L4YJ66-F1
#
_entry.id   AF-A0A6L4YJ66-F1
#
_cell.length_a   1.000
_cell.length_b   1.000
_cell.length_c   1.000
_cell.angle_alpha   90.00
_cell.angle_beta   90.00
_cell.angle_gamma   90.00
#
_symmetry.space_group_name_H-M   'P 1'
#
loop_
_entity.id
_entity.type
_entity.pdbx_description
1 polymer ?
#
loop_
_entity_poly.entity_id
_entity_poly.type
_entity_poly.pdbx_seq_one_letter_code
_entity_poly.pdbx_strand_id
1 'polypeptide(L)'
;MSPEKIALVRVSWQKVLPIKEAAAELFYGRLFELDPSLRPMFKGDMAEQGSKLMTMLNMVVNSLDNLEPLLGAVENLGRRHVDYGVTESHYDTVGTALLWTLEKGLGEHFTPATREAWTHAYGTLASVMKQAACAPA
;
A
#
# COMPACT_ATOMS: atom_id res chain seq x y z
N MET A 1 -14.06 6.54 -5.48
CA MET A 1 -13.80 5.42 -6.41
C MET A 1 -15.13 4.86 -6.90
N SER A 2 -15.23 4.31 -8.12
CA SER A 2 -16.49 3.67 -8.58
C SER A 2 -16.68 2.28 -7.94
N PRO A 3 -17.92 1.78 -7.80
CA PRO A 3 -18.18 0.43 -7.27
C PRO A 3 -17.45 -0.68 -8.04
N GLU A 4 -17.33 -0.54 -9.36
CA GLU A 4 -16.59 -1.47 -10.22
C GLU A 4 -15.09 -1.53 -9.86
N LYS A 5 -14.44 -0.37 -9.69
CA LYS A 5 -13.02 -0.31 -9.28
C LYS A 5 -12.83 -0.92 -7.88
N ILE A 6 -13.77 -0.68 -6.96
CA ILE A 6 -13.74 -1.27 -5.63
C ILE A 6 -13.83 -2.80 -5.72
N ALA A 7 -14.75 -3.32 -6.53
CA ALA A 7 -14.90 -4.76 -6.75
C ALA A 7 -13.63 -5.39 -7.34
N LEU A 8 -13.00 -4.74 -8.34
CA LEU A 8 -11.74 -5.21 -8.93
C LEU A 8 -10.62 -5.30 -7.89
N VAL A 9 -10.47 -4.29 -7.03
CA VAL A 9 -9.47 -4.31 -5.96
C VAL A 9 -9.75 -5.42 -4.95
N ARG A 10 -11.00 -5.54 -4.48
CA ARG A 10 -11.39 -6.58 -3.50
C ARG A 10 -11.20 -7.99 -4.06
N VAL A 11 -11.71 -8.27 -5.26
CA VAL A 11 -11.62 -9.61 -5.89
C VAL A 11 -10.18 -10.02 -6.14
N SER A 12 -9.36 -9.08 -6.65
CA SER A 12 -7.93 -9.37 -6.87
C SER A 12 -7.19 -9.52 -5.54
N TRP A 13 -7.48 -8.73 -4.52
CA TRP A 13 -6.87 -8.86 -3.20
C TRP A 13 -7.13 -10.23 -2.55
N GLN A 14 -8.35 -10.78 -2.69
CA GLN A 14 -8.67 -12.13 -2.19
C GLN A 14 -7.77 -13.23 -2.79
N LYS A 15 -7.22 -13.02 -4.00
CA LYS A 15 -6.25 -13.94 -4.60
C LYS A 15 -4.83 -13.75 -4.07
N VAL A 16 -4.51 -12.58 -3.49
CA VAL A 16 -3.21 -12.29 -2.88
C VAL A 16 -3.14 -12.82 -1.44
N LEU A 17 -4.26 -12.84 -0.71
CA LEU A 17 -4.29 -13.26 0.71
C LEU A 17 -3.68 -14.66 0.99
N PRO A 18 -3.87 -15.70 0.15
CA PRO A 18 -3.23 -17.00 0.34
C PRO A 18 -1.71 -16.99 0.17
N ILE A 19 -1.15 -15.99 -0.50
CA ILE A 19 0.29 -15.83 -0.78
C ILE A 19 0.88 -14.60 -0.08
N LYS A 20 0.25 -14.14 1.01
CA LYS A 20 0.52 -12.84 1.61
C LYS A 20 1.97 -12.68 2.10
N GLU A 21 2.59 -13.75 2.61
CA GLU A 21 3.98 -13.73 3.05
C GLU A 21 4.92 -13.54 1.84
N ALA A 22 4.75 -14.33 0.79
CA ALA A 22 5.52 -14.21 -0.45
C ALA A 22 5.30 -12.85 -1.14
N ALA A 23 4.06 -12.34 -1.12
CA ALA A 23 3.76 -11.02 -1.65
C ALA A 23 4.48 -9.90 -0.87
N ALA A 24 4.54 -9.99 0.47
CA ALA A 24 5.27 -9.04 1.28
C ALA A 24 6.79 -9.09 1.03
N GLU A 25 7.36 -10.29 0.86
CA GLU A 25 8.77 -10.47 0.49
C GLU A 25 9.09 -9.86 -0.87
N LEU A 26 8.25 -10.12 -1.88
CA LEU A 26 8.37 -9.51 -3.21
C LEU A 26 8.28 -7.98 -3.14
N PHE A 27 7.36 -7.46 -2.33
CA PHE A 27 7.20 -6.02 -2.15
C PHE A 27 8.45 -5.37 -1.56
N TYR A 28 8.96 -5.87 -0.44
CA TYR A 28 10.13 -5.26 0.20
C TYR A 28 11.41 -5.47 -0.62
N GLY A 29 11.56 -6.64 -1.26
CA GLY A 29 12.65 -6.87 -2.21
C GLY A 29 12.63 -5.81 -3.31
N ARG A 30 11.47 -5.62 -3.95
CA ARG A 30 11.33 -4.63 -5.02
C ARG A 30 11.49 -3.19 -4.53
N LEU A 31 10.97 -2.87 -3.35
CA LEU A 31 11.08 -1.54 -2.76
C LEU A 31 12.54 -1.15 -2.57
N PHE A 32 13.36 -2.05 -2.03
CA PHE A 32 14.78 -1.78 -1.76
C PHE A 32 15.66 -1.88 -3.01
N GLU A 33 15.22 -2.57 -4.05
CA GLU A 33 15.84 -2.48 -5.37
C GLU A 33 15.61 -1.11 -6.03
N LEU A 34 14.38 -0.58 -5.92
CA LEU A 34 14.02 0.71 -6.50
C LEU A 34 14.65 1.88 -5.73
N ASP A 35 14.69 1.78 -4.41
CA ASP A 35 15.32 2.77 -3.54
C ASP A 35 16.02 2.09 -2.35
N PRO A 36 17.33 1.78 -2.48
CA PRO A 36 18.10 1.18 -1.40
C PRO A 36 18.17 2.04 -0.13
N SER A 37 17.95 3.36 -0.24
CA SER A 37 17.99 4.29 0.90
C SER A 37 16.82 4.10 1.86
N LEU A 38 15.74 3.43 1.43
CA LEU A 38 14.60 3.10 2.28
C LEU A 38 14.89 1.97 3.26
N ARG A 39 15.82 1.05 2.95
CA ARG A 39 16.07 -0.15 3.76
C ARG A 39 16.37 0.17 5.24
N PRO A 40 17.23 1.14 5.59
CA PRO A 40 17.51 1.48 6.99
C PRO A 40 16.32 2.06 7.77
N MET A 41 15.27 2.53 7.08
CA MET A 41 14.06 3.04 7.71
C MET A 41 13.18 1.91 8.29
N PHE A 42 13.28 0.70 7.71
CA PHE A 42 12.55 -0.48 8.18
C PHE A 42 13.42 -1.28 9.15
N LYS A 43 13.30 -0.96 10.44
CA LYS A 43 14.02 -1.63 11.53
C LYS A 43 13.28 -2.90 11.98
N GLY A 44 14.05 -3.88 12.46
CA GLY A 44 13.52 -5.10 13.07
C GLY A 44 13.36 -6.27 12.09
N ASP A 45 12.44 -7.18 12.42
CA ASP A 45 12.16 -8.37 11.62
C ASP A 45 11.33 -8.02 10.38
N MET A 46 11.85 -8.32 9.20
CA MET A 46 11.16 -8.05 7.93
C MET A 46 9.91 -8.91 7.74
N ALA A 47 9.83 -10.11 8.34
CA ALA A 47 8.62 -10.92 8.30
C ALA A 47 7.49 -10.24 9.10
N GLU A 48 7.82 -9.67 10.27
CA GLU A 48 6.87 -8.89 11.07
C GLU A 48 6.42 -7.61 10.33
N GLN A 49 7.37 -6.91 9.69
CA GLN A 49 7.06 -5.74 8.84
C GLN A 49 6.18 -6.11 7.64
N GLY A 50 6.40 -7.29 7.05
CA GLY A 50 5.55 -7.88 6.02
C GLY A 50 4.13 -8.12 6.52
N SER A 51 3.99 -8.75 7.68
CA SER A 51 2.66 -8.96 8.28
C SER A 51 1.93 -7.64 8.54
N LYS A 52 2.62 -6.62 9.08
CA LYS A 52 2.02 -5.29 9.34
C LYS A 52 1.52 -4.63 8.06
N LEU A 53 2.31 -4.69 6.98
CA LEU A 53 1.93 -4.19 5.67
C LEU A 53 0.66 -4.88 5.16
N MET A 54 0.64 -6.22 5.17
CA MET A 54 -0.51 -6.99 4.65
C MET A 54 -1.77 -6.75 5.48
N THR A 55 -1.67 -6.61 6.80
CA THR A 55 -2.80 -6.24 7.66
C THR A 55 -3.33 -4.85 7.32
N MET A 56 -2.45 -3.85 7.14
CA MET A 56 -2.85 -2.49 6.78
C MET A 56 -3.53 -2.44 5.41
N LEU A 57 -2.93 -3.06 4.39
CA LEU A 57 -3.52 -3.13 3.05
C LEU A 57 -4.88 -3.82 3.06
N ASN A 58 -5.01 -4.92 3.81
CA ASN A 58 -6.29 -5.61 3.95
C ASN A 58 -7.36 -4.71 4.59
N MET A 59 -7.00 -3.93 5.61
CA MET A 59 -7.91 -2.98 6.24
C MET A 59 -8.38 -1.93 5.23
N VAL A 60 -7.46 -1.33 4.47
CA VAL A 60 -7.78 -0.33 3.44
C VAL A 60 -8.67 -0.92 2.36
N VAL A 61 -8.33 -2.10 1.82
CA VAL A 61 -9.13 -2.78 0.77
C VAL A 61 -10.56 -3.05 1.23
N ASN A 62 -10.74 -3.44 2.49
CA ASN A 62 -12.05 -3.71 3.05
C ASN A 62 -12.88 -2.44 3.29
N SER A 63 -12.26 -1.26 3.31
CA SER A 63 -12.90 0.03 3.57
C SER A 63 -12.96 0.97 2.36
N LEU A 64 -12.67 0.49 1.14
CA LEU A 64 -12.64 1.34 -0.07
C LEU A 64 -13.99 1.99 -0.45
N ASP A 65 -15.10 1.45 0.04
CA ASP A 65 -16.45 2.02 -0.10
C ASP A 65 -16.79 3.02 1.01
N ASN A 66 -16.15 2.92 2.18
CA ASN A 66 -16.27 3.88 3.26
C ASN A 66 -14.96 3.98 4.07
N LEU A 67 -14.12 4.95 3.70
CA LEU A 67 -12.86 5.21 4.39
C LEU A 67 -13.04 6.05 5.67
N GLU A 68 -14.22 6.63 5.91
CA GLU A 68 -14.47 7.56 7.03
C GLU A 68 -14.03 7.00 8.40
N PRO A 69 -14.33 5.73 8.75
CA PRO A 69 -13.91 5.17 10.04
C PRO A 69 -12.39 4.98 10.16
N LEU A 70 -11.68 4.92 9.02
CA LEU A 70 -10.23 4.75 8.97
C LEU A 70 -9.47 6.06 8.81
N LEU A 71 -10.14 7.16 8.46
CA LEU A 71 -9.47 8.44 8.17
C LEU A 71 -8.54 8.85 9.30
N GLY A 72 -9.02 8.89 10.54
CA GLY A 72 -8.18 9.27 11.68
C GLY A 72 -6.97 8.34 11.89
N ALA A 73 -7.12 7.03 11.62
CA ALA A 73 -6.01 6.08 11.72
C ALA A 73 -4.97 6.28 10.60
N VAL A 74 -5.43 6.53 9.37
CA VAL A 74 -4.58 6.80 8.20
C VAL A 74 -3.87 8.14 8.32
N GLU A 75 -4.54 9.17 8.81
CA GLU A 75 -3.95 10.48 9.07
C GLU A 75 -2.87 10.39 10.15
N ASN A 76 -3.16 9.72 11.27
CA ASN A 76 -2.17 9.47 12.32
C ASN A 76 -0.97 8.66 11.80
N LEU A 77 -1.22 7.71 10.88
CA LEU A 77 -0.13 7.00 10.21
C LEU A 77 0.70 7.97 9.36
N GLY A 78 0.08 8.86 8.58
CA GLY A 78 0.76 9.90 7.80
C GLY A 78 1.61 10.84 8.65
N ARG A 79 1.11 11.30 9.80
CA ARG A 79 1.89 12.13 10.74
C ARG A 79 3.13 11.40 11.26
N ARG A 80 3.00 10.13 11.65
CA ARG A 80 4.15 9.31 12.07
C ARG A 80 5.16 9.08 10.95
N HIS A 81 4.73 9.07 9.69
CA HIS A 81 5.63 8.94 8.55
C HIS A 81 6.60 10.14 8.45
N VAL A 82 6.18 11.33 8.91
CA VAL A 82 7.07 12.50 9.05
C VAL A 82 8.20 12.20 10.03
N ASP A 83 7.88 11.67 11.22
CA ASP A 83 8.88 11.31 12.24
C ASP A 83 9.86 10.24 11.76
N TYR A 84 9.44 9.40 10.81
CA TYR A 84 10.29 8.39 10.19
C TYR A 84 11.20 8.95 9.09
N GLY A 85 11.02 10.20 8.69
CA GLY A 85 11.75 10.82 7.58
C GLY A 85 11.21 10.45 6.20
N VAL A 86 9.94 10.05 6.11
CA VAL A 86 9.31 9.73 4.82
C VAL A 86 9.05 11.02 4.04
N THR A 87 9.43 11.02 2.77
CA THR A 87 9.20 12.12 1.83
C THR A 87 8.11 11.76 0.83
N GLU A 88 7.63 12.75 0.06
CA GLU A 88 6.63 12.48 -0.99
C GLU A 88 7.11 11.46 -2.03
N SER A 89 8.38 11.50 -2.44
CA SER A 89 8.93 10.57 -3.44
C SER A 89 9.00 9.12 -2.96
N HIS A 90 9.03 8.90 -1.64
CA HIS A 90 8.96 7.55 -1.08
C HIS A 90 7.59 6.91 -1.36
N TYR A 91 6.49 7.69 -1.39
CA TYR A 91 5.17 7.16 -1.76
C TYR A 91 5.15 6.71 -3.22
N ASP A 92 5.77 7.43 -4.14
CA ASP A 92 5.83 7.00 -5.55
C ASP A 92 6.59 5.67 -5.72
N THR A 93 7.68 5.51 -4.96
CA THR A 93 8.46 4.27 -4.92
C THR A 93 7.65 3.11 -4.34
N VAL A 94 6.93 3.35 -3.24
CA VAL A 94 6.02 2.36 -2.62
C VAL A 94 4.90 1.97 -3.58
N GLY A 95 4.26 2.92 -4.26
CA GLY A 95 3.23 2.65 -5.25
C GLY A 95 3.75 1.80 -6.40
N THR A 96 4.95 2.09 -6.89
CA THR A 96 5.60 1.30 -7.95
C THR A 96 5.89 -0.13 -7.49
N ALA A 97 6.46 -0.30 -6.29
CA ALA A 97 6.75 -1.62 -5.72
C ALA A 97 5.46 -2.42 -5.49
N LEU A 98 4.39 -1.78 -4.99
CA LEU A 98 3.09 -2.42 -4.75
C LEU A 98 2.46 -2.91 -6.06
N LEU A 99 2.38 -2.05 -7.07
CA LEU A 99 1.78 -2.44 -8.37
C LEU A 99 2.57 -3.55 -9.05
N TRP A 100 3.90 -3.52 -8.97
CA TRP A 100 4.75 -4.61 -9.46
C TRP A 100 4.51 -5.91 -8.70
N THR A 101 4.37 -5.84 -7.37
CA THR A 101 4.10 -7.02 -6.53
C THR A 101 2.76 -7.65 -6.88
N LEU A 102 1.72 -6.84 -7.06
CA LEU A 102 0.40 -7.30 -7.48
C LEU A 102 0.45 -7.95 -8.86
N GLU A 103 1.20 -7.36 -9.80
CA GLU A 103 1.42 -7.95 -11.12
C GLU A 103 2.08 -9.34 -11.03
N LYS A 104 3.10 -9.50 -10.18
CA LYS A 104 3.76 -10.80 -9.99
C LYS A 104 2.87 -11.82 -9.27
N GLY A 105 2.13 -11.40 -8.26
CA GLY A 105 1.28 -12.30 -7.48
C GLY A 105 0.01 -12.73 -8.21
N LEU A 106 -0.54 -11.88 -9.08
CA LEU A 106 -1.80 -12.13 -9.77
C LEU A 106 -1.63 -12.64 -11.20
N GLY A 107 -0.47 -12.42 -11.82
CA GLY A 107 -0.19 -12.85 -13.19
C GLY A 107 -1.23 -12.32 -14.17
N GLU A 108 -1.83 -13.21 -14.96
CA GLU A 108 -2.86 -12.88 -15.95
C GLU A 108 -4.11 -12.22 -15.36
N HIS A 109 -4.35 -12.38 -14.04
CA HIS A 109 -5.46 -11.72 -13.36
C HIS A 109 -5.19 -10.22 -13.07
N PHE A 110 -3.95 -9.74 -13.25
CA PHE A 110 -3.62 -8.32 -13.12
C PHE A 110 -3.89 -7.56 -14.43
N THR A 111 -5.16 -7.53 -14.81
CA THR A 111 -5.61 -6.87 -16.04
C THR A 111 -5.35 -5.35 -16.00
N PRO A 112 -5.37 -4.65 -17.16
CA PRO A 112 -5.26 -3.19 -17.18
C PRO A 112 -6.29 -2.48 -16.28
N ALA A 113 -7.53 -2.96 -16.25
CA ALA A 113 -8.58 -2.42 -15.38
C ALA A 113 -8.25 -2.63 -13.89
N THR A 114 -7.71 -3.80 -13.54
CA THR A 114 -7.26 -4.10 -12.17
C THR A 114 -6.09 -3.19 -11.77
N ARG A 115 -5.10 -3.01 -12.64
CA ARG A 115 -3.98 -2.09 -12.42
C ARG A 115 -4.46 -0.65 -12.20
N GLU A 116 -5.38 -0.17 -13.03
CA GLU A 116 -5.95 1.17 -12.89
C GLU A 116 -6.70 1.34 -11.56
N ALA A 117 -7.50 0.33 -11.18
CA ALA A 117 -8.23 0.33 -9.91
C ALA A 117 -7.29 0.37 -8.69
N TRP A 118 -6.22 -0.42 -8.70
CA TRP A 118 -5.20 -0.39 -7.65
C TRP A 118 -4.41 0.92 -7.62
N THR A 119 -4.08 1.48 -8.79
CA THR A 119 -3.39 2.78 -8.90
C THR A 119 -4.23 3.88 -8.26
N HIS A 120 -5.54 3.89 -8.52
CA HIS A 120 -6.46 4.83 -7.89
C HIS A 120 -6.56 4.60 -6.39
N ALA A 121 -6.77 3.36 -5.94
CA ALA A 121 -6.88 3.03 -4.52
C ALA A 121 -5.64 3.46 -3.72
N TYR A 122 -4.44 3.13 -4.23
CA TYR A 122 -3.18 3.55 -3.63
C TYR A 122 -3.02 5.07 -3.63
N GLY A 123 -3.32 5.74 -4.75
CA GLY A 123 -3.24 7.19 -4.86
C GLY A 123 -4.15 7.92 -3.87
N THR A 124 -5.36 7.41 -3.64
CA THR A 124 -6.27 7.95 -2.61
C THR A 124 -5.66 7.81 -1.21
N LEU A 125 -5.17 6.63 -0.84
CA LEU A 125 -4.54 6.40 0.46
C LEU A 125 -3.31 7.30 0.67
N ALA A 126 -2.40 7.33 -0.30
CA ALA A 126 -1.18 8.13 -0.25
C ALA A 126 -1.51 9.63 -0.15
N SER A 127 -2.53 10.10 -0.85
CA SER A 127 -2.97 11.50 -0.78
C SER A 127 -3.44 11.89 0.63
N VAL A 128 -4.25 11.05 1.29
CA VAL A 128 -4.71 11.29 2.68
C VAL A 128 -3.51 11.35 3.63
N MET A 129 -2.58 10.40 3.52
CA MET A 129 -1.39 10.37 4.37
C MET A 129 -0.49 11.60 4.16
N LYS A 130 -0.26 12.01 2.91
CA LYS A 130 0.54 13.20 2.58
C LYS A 130 -0.12 14.49 3.09
N GLN A 131 -1.44 14.61 2.96
CA GLN A 131 -2.17 15.77 3.51
C GLN A 131 -2.05 15.85 5.03
N ALA A 132 -2.19 14.72 5.73
CA ALA A 132 -2.05 14.65 7.17
C ALA A 132 -0.63 14.96 7.66
N ALA A 133 0.38 14.59 6.88
CA ALA A 133 1.79 14.90 7.16
C ALA A 133 2.08 16.42 7.14
N CYS A 134 1.35 17.18 6.31
CA CYS A 134 1.50 18.63 6.19
C CYS A 134 0.59 19.43 7.13
N ALA A 135 -0.40 18.79 7.76
CA ALA A 135 -1.36 19.47 8.62
C ALA A 135 -0.77 19.69 10.03
N PRO A 136 -0.99 20.86 10.66
CA PRO A 136 -0.66 21.04 12.07
C PRO A 136 -1.41 19.99 12.93
N ALA A 137 -0.76 19.57 14.02
CA ALA A 137 -1.33 18.63 14.99
C ALA A 137 -2.46 19.27 15.79
#